data_AF-A0A536DRH0-F1
#
_entry.id   AF-A0A536DRH0-F1
#
_cell.length_a   1.000
_cell.length_b   1.000
_cell.length_c   1.000
_cell.angle_alpha   90.00
_cell.angle_beta   90.00
_cell.angle_gamma   90.00
#
_symmetry.space_group_name_H-M   'P 1'
#
loop_
_entity.id
_entity.type
_entity.pdbx_description
1 polymer ?
#
loop_
_entity_poly.entity_id
_entity_poly.type
_entity_poly.pdbx_seq_one_letter_code
_entity_poly.pdbx_strand_id
1 'polypeptide(L)'
;MLKVLAAGAAGVVCLAGCAGTIALPISSASAVPSADSPAADVRARMALLTGEHAYVVAKLTVAAAAGRKDEFGSYANLLAANSVELNSVLSKATGETAAERFAQSWTQGNGFLVDYVIAVTTHQQDLADAAMTSLNTRYVPQMAQDLSSPLNISTSSANLMLTEQVTTFKQFIDDVAAGTPPAFYADLRAAYAKSTALGGAIAEATVWKFPDKYPGDATARGSKARAQLDALLQEHAYLLSMATNAAASGATAEAGAATSSLQASAQDLSHAITSIFGSRAGTQAAQIWSDEDTSFIAYASA
;
A
#
# COMPACT_ATOMS: atom_id res chain seq x y z
N MET A 1 53.18 -13.76 60.02
CA MET A 1 54.21 -13.04 59.25
C MET A 1 53.76 -12.98 57.79
N LEU A 2 53.64 -11.77 57.22
CA LEU A 2 53.44 -11.41 55.78
C LEU A 2 52.14 -11.95 55.11
N LYS A 3 51.42 -11.27 54.21
CA LYS A 3 51.30 -9.92 53.60
C LYS A 3 49.98 -10.02 52.79
N VAL A 4 48.94 -9.22 53.06
CA VAL A 4 48.48 -8.03 52.30
C VAL A 4 48.38 -8.17 50.76
N LEU A 5 47.18 -7.83 50.24
CA LEU A 5 46.73 -7.25 48.94
C LEU A 5 45.51 -8.05 48.38
N ALA A 6 44.25 -7.61 48.39
CA ALA A 6 43.55 -6.36 48.03
C ALA A 6 42.90 -6.40 46.62
N ALA A 7 41.71 -5.78 46.55
CA ALA A 7 40.87 -5.43 45.39
C ALA A 7 40.02 -6.58 44.77
N GLY A 8 38.75 -6.37 44.40
CA GLY A 8 37.96 -5.16 44.27
C GLY A 8 36.50 -5.51 43.93
N ALA A 9 35.63 -4.55 44.22
CA ALA A 9 34.16 -4.62 44.13
C ALA A 9 33.61 -4.77 42.70
N ALA A 10 32.40 -5.33 42.58
CA ALA A 10 31.27 -4.70 41.90
C ALA A 10 30.03 -5.61 42.00
N GLY A 11 29.01 -5.15 42.73
CA GLY A 11 27.67 -5.72 42.67
C GLY A 11 27.00 -5.31 41.36
N VAL A 12 26.32 -6.26 40.72
CA VAL A 12 25.35 -5.98 39.67
C VAL A 12 23.97 -6.23 40.25
N VAL A 13 23.23 -5.14 40.40
CA VAL A 13 21.79 -5.11 40.71
C VAL A 13 21.05 -5.51 39.44
N CYS A 14 20.41 -6.68 39.42
CA CYS A 14 19.46 -7.05 38.37
C CYS A 14 18.12 -6.33 38.63
N LEU A 15 17.87 -5.26 37.87
CA LEU A 15 16.55 -4.66 37.73
C LEU A 15 15.70 -5.57 36.83
N ALA A 16 14.63 -6.12 37.38
CA ALA A 16 13.62 -6.87 36.67
C ALA A 16 12.78 -5.94 35.77
N GLY A 17 13.09 -5.92 34.47
CA GLY A 17 12.22 -5.37 33.45
C GLY A 17 11.17 -6.40 33.06
N CYS A 18 9.90 -6.13 33.35
CA CYS A 18 8.77 -6.93 32.88
C CYS A 18 8.57 -6.69 31.38
N ALA A 19 9.29 -7.44 30.54
CA ALA A 19 8.96 -7.57 29.12
C ALA A 19 7.88 -8.64 28.97
N GLY A 20 6.65 -8.21 28.72
CA GLY A 20 5.55 -9.10 28.33
C GLY A 20 5.86 -9.77 26.99
N THR A 21 6.54 -10.90 27.05
CA THR A 21 6.74 -11.79 25.90
C THR A 21 5.49 -12.65 25.79
N ILE A 22 4.66 -12.38 24.77
CA ILE A 22 3.60 -13.29 24.38
C ILE A 22 4.29 -14.55 23.84
N ALA A 23 4.41 -15.58 24.67
CA ALA A 23 4.87 -16.88 24.25
C ALA A 23 3.72 -17.57 23.48
N LEU A 24 3.81 -17.59 22.16
CA LEU A 24 2.91 -18.37 21.32
C LEU A 24 3.26 -19.86 21.42
N PRO A 25 2.27 -20.76 21.58
CA PRO A 25 2.53 -22.20 21.59
C PRO A 25 3.04 -22.65 20.21
N ILE A 26 4.20 -23.31 20.20
CA ILE A 26 4.85 -23.85 19.01
C ILE A 26 4.06 -25.10 18.58
N SER A 27 3.01 -24.92 17.78
CA SER A 27 2.46 -26.04 17.00
C SER A 27 3.47 -26.42 15.93
N SER A 28 3.73 -27.72 15.79
CA SER A 28 4.63 -28.27 14.78
C SER A 28 4.32 -27.69 13.41
N ALA A 29 5.30 -27.02 12.81
CA ALA A 29 5.19 -26.41 11.50
C ALA A 29 4.89 -27.49 10.46
N SER A 30 3.63 -27.59 10.03
CA SER A 30 3.36 -27.99 8.65
C SER A 30 4.15 -27.03 7.78
N ALA A 31 5.06 -27.53 6.94
CA ALA A 31 5.89 -26.72 6.07
C ALA A 31 4.99 -25.80 5.24
N VAL A 32 4.86 -24.54 5.65
CA VAL A 32 4.18 -23.52 4.87
C VAL A 32 5.00 -23.38 3.58
N PRO A 33 4.41 -23.57 2.39
CA PRO A 33 5.14 -23.32 1.14
C PRO A 33 5.68 -21.88 1.18
N SER A 34 7.01 -21.75 1.14
CA SER A 34 7.80 -20.69 1.80
C SER A 34 7.26 -19.25 1.64
N ALA A 35 6.83 -18.63 2.75
CA ALA A 35 6.55 -17.19 2.85
C ALA A 35 7.82 -16.33 3.02
N ASP A 36 8.97 -16.99 3.22
CA ASP A 36 10.28 -16.39 3.42
C ASP A 36 11.17 -16.75 2.22
N SER A 37 11.17 -15.87 1.22
CA SER A 37 12.01 -16.00 0.03
C SER A 37 12.13 -14.66 -0.69
N PRO A 38 13.19 -14.44 -1.48
CA PRO A 38 13.30 -13.30 -2.38
C PRO A 38 12.08 -13.12 -3.30
N ALA A 39 11.47 -14.22 -3.77
CA ALA A 39 10.23 -14.19 -4.56
C ALA A 39 9.01 -13.68 -3.75
N ALA A 40 8.90 -14.06 -2.47
CA ALA A 40 7.87 -13.56 -1.58
C ALA A 40 8.08 -12.07 -1.25
N ASP A 41 9.34 -11.66 -1.03
CA ASP A 41 9.70 -10.27 -0.73
C ASP A 41 9.36 -9.33 -1.90
N VAL A 42 9.74 -9.69 -3.14
CA VAL A 42 9.44 -8.84 -4.30
C VAL A 42 7.93 -8.75 -4.55
N ARG A 43 7.18 -9.84 -4.30
CA ARG A 43 5.70 -9.81 -4.38
C ARG A 43 5.11 -8.83 -3.38
N ALA A 44 5.47 -8.96 -2.10
CA ALA A 44 4.95 -8.11 -1.04
C ALA A 44 5.32 -6.64 -1.31
N ARG A 45 6.59 -6.36 -1.63
CA ARG A 45 7.06 -4.99 -1.87
C ARG A 45 6.42 -4.34 -3.09
N MET A 46 6.28 -5.06 -4.21
CA MET A 46 5.58 -4.51 -5.37
C MET A 46 4.11 -4.23 -5.09
N ALA A 47 3.41 -5.14 -4.41
CA ALA A 47 2.02 -4.92 -4.02
C ALA A 47 1.86 -3.68 -3.14
N LEU A 48 2.69 -3.54 -2.09
CA LEU A 48 2.69 -2.39 -1.18
C LEU A 48 2.97 -1.07 -1.90
N LEU A 49 3.96 -1.02 -2.79
CA LEU A 49 4.30 0.22 -3.49
C LEU A 49 3.19 0.66 -4.46
N THR A 50 2.60 -0.30 -5.19
CA THR A 50 1.45 0.00 -6.06
C THR A 50 0.19 0.36 -5.26
N GLY A 51 -0.02 -0.24 -4.10
CA GLY A 51 -1.12 0.09 -3.21
C GLY A 51 -0.97 1.48 -2.57
N GLU A 52 0.23 1.82 -2.09
CA GLU A 52 0.56 3.14 -1.59
C GLU A 52 0.26 4.23 -2.62
N HIS A 53 0.61 4.00 -3.90
CA HIS A 53 0.32 4.93 -4.98
C HIS A 53 -1.17 5.31 -5.02
N ALA A 54 -2.09 4.35 -4.89
CA ALA A 54 -3.53 4.62 -4.86
C ALA A 54 -3.93 5.52 -3.68
N TYR A 55 -3.46 5.23 -2.46
CA TYR A 55 -3.78 6.04 -1.28
C TYR A 55 -3.13 7.42 -1.31
N VAL A 56 -1.92 7.56 -1.85
CA VAL A 56 -1.27 8.86 -2.01
C VAL A 56 -2.03 9.71 -3.02
N VAL A 57 -2.49 9.14 -4.14
CA VAL A 57 -3.35 9.86 -5.11
C VAL A 57 -4.67 10.27 -4.47
N ALA A 58 -5.31 9.40 -3.69
CA ALA A 58 -6.54 9.72 -2.99
C ALA A 58 -6.37 10.89 -2.01
N LYS A 59 -5.32 10.85 -1.19
CA LYS A 59 -5.01 11.93 -0.24
C LYS A 59 -4.61 13.23 -0.95
N LEU A 60 -3.85 13.15 -2.04
CA LEU A 60 -3.56 14.28 -2.92
C LEU A 60 -4.85 14.91 -3.49
N THR A 61 -5.82 14.08 -3.89
CA THR A 61 -7.12 14.53 -4.40
C THR A 61 -7.94 15.24 -3.34
N VAL A 62 -8.01 14.70 -2.12
CA VAL A 62 -8.69 15.35 -1.00
C VAL A 62 -8.03 16.69 -0.64
N ALA A 63 -6.70 16.76 -0.68
CA ALA A 63 -5.97 18.02 -0.48
C ALA A 63 -6.26 19.05 -1.60
N ALA A 64 -6.32 18.60 -2.85
CA ALA A 64 -6.67 19.44 -4.00
C ALA A 64 -8.09 20.02 -3.88
N ALA A 65 -9.08 19.17 -3.63
CA ALA A 65 -10.49 19.56 -3.50
C ALA A 65 -10.71 20.57 -2.36
N ALA A 66 -9.95 20.46 -1.28
CA ALA A 66 -10.00 21.40 -0.17
C ALA A 66 -9.09 22.63 -0.32
N GLY A 67 -8.38 22.78 -1.44
CA GLY A 67 -7.47 23.91 -1.69
C GLY A 67 -6.23 23.94 -0.80
N ARG A 68 -5.85 22.82 -0.17
CA ARG A 68 -4.73 22.73 0.78
C ARG A 68 -3.40 22.56 0.04
N LYS A 69 -2.87 23.66 -0.50
CA LYS A 69 -1.71 23.68 -1.41
C LYS A 69 -0.44 23.03 -0.83
N ASP A 70 -0.12 23.27 0.44
CA ASP A 70 1.08 22.71 1.06
C ASP A 70 0.97 21.19 1.23
N GLU A 71 -0.21 20.71 1.63
CA GLU A 71 -0.49 19.27 1.74
C GLU A 71 -0.50 18.60 0.36
N PHE A 72 -1.11 19.26 -0.65
CA PHE A 72 -1.06 18.80 -2.04
C PHE A 72 0.39 18.65 -2.54
N GLY A 73 1.24 19.65 -2.32
CA GLY A 73 2.67 19.58 -2.67
C GLY A 73 3.40 18.47 -1.93
N SER A 74 3.05 18.21 -0.68
CA SER A 74 3.62 17.11 0.11
C SER A 74 3.25 15.74 -0.45
N TYR A 75 2.00 15.52 -0.84
CA TYR A 75 1.60 14.26 -1.49
C TYR A 75 2.16 14.13 -2.91
N ALA A 76 2.33 15.22 -3.65
CA ALA A 76 2.99 15.18 -4.95
C ALA A 76 4.46 14.72 -4.82
N ASN A 77 5.16 15.19 -3.78
CA ASN A 77 6.51 14.70 -3.44
C ASN A 77 6.50 13.22 -3.05
N LEU A 78 5.49 12.75 -2.31
CA LEU A 78 5.33 11.33 -1.97
C LEU A 78 5.06 10.47 -3.22
N LEU A 79 4.30 10.94 -4.21
CA LEU A 79 4.14 10.24 -5.49
C LEU A 79 5.49 10.09 -6.21
N ALA A 80 6.31 11.14 -6.21
CA ALA A 80 7.65 11.08 -6.80
C ALA A 80 8.56 10.09 -6.05
N ALA A 81 8.54 10.09 -4.71
CA ALA A 81 9.30 9.15 -3.89
C ALA A 81 8.87 7.69 -4.13
N ASN A 82 7.56 7.42 -4.13
CA ASN A 82 6.99 6.10 -4.43
C ASN A 82 7.38 5.63 -5.86
N SER A 83 7.43 6.55 -6.84
CA SER A 83 7.89 6.26 -8.20
C SER A 83 9.36 5.82 -8.23
N VAL A 84 10.23 6.47 -7.45
CA VAL A 84 11.64 6.09 -7.31
C VAL A 84 11.78 4.71 -6.68
N GLU A 85 10.96 4.39 -5.66
CA GLU A 85 10.98 3.08 -5.02
C GLU A 85 10.49 1.95 -5.92
N LEU A 86 9.40 2.17 -6.67
CA LEU A 86 8.91 1.23 -7.69
C LEU A 86 9.99 0.95 -8.73
N ASN A 87 10.62 2.01 -9.24
CA ASN A 87 11.70 1.88 -10.21
C ASN A 87 12.91 1.13 -9.63
N SER A 88 13.23 1.34 -8.34
CA SER A 88 14.30 0.64 -7.64
C SER A 88 14.05 -0.87 -7.52
N VAL A 89 12.79 -1.30 -7.35
CA VAL A 89 12.46 -2.74 -7.37
C VAL A 89 12.66 -3.32 -8.77
N LEU A 90 12.14 -2.64 -9.79
CA LEU A 90 12.22 -3.11 -11.18
C LEU A 90 13.67 -3.14 -11.70
N SER A 91 14.46 -2.11 -11.43
CA SER A 91 15.84 -2.01 -11.93
C SER A 91 16.73 -3.16 -11.47
N LYS A 92 16.55 -3.66 -10.24
CA LYS A 92 17.25 -4.85 -9.73
C LYS A 92 17.03 -6.08 -10.61
N ALA A 93 15.83 -6.21 -11.19
CA ALA A 93 15.50 -7.30 -12.09
C ALA A 93 15.94 -7.02 -13.54
N THR A 94 15.45 -5.92 -14.11
CA THR A 94 15.45 -5.66 -15.56
C THR A 94 16.68 -4.90 -16.07
N GLY A 95 17.51 -4.36 -15.17
CA GLY A 95 18.62 -3.48 -15.52
C GLY A 95 18.20 -2.03 -15.75
N GLU A 96 19.19 -1.14 -15.84
CA GLU A 96 19.02 0.32 -15.84
C GLU A 96 18.19 0.83 -17.01
N THR A 97 18.48 0.41 -18.25
CA THR A 97 17.79 0.92 -19.44
C THR A 97 16.28 0.61 -19.44
N ALA A 98 15.89 -0.58 -18.98
CA ALA A 98 14.48 -0.94 -18.88
C ALA A 98 13.78 -0.17 -17.75
N ALA A 99 14.48 0.01 -16.62
CA ALA A 99 13.99 0.79 -15.50
C ALA A 99 13.82 2.28 -15.87
N GLU A 100 14.75 2.87 -16.61
CA GLU A 100 14.62 4.25 -17.09
C GLU A 100 13.38 4.48 -17.96
N ARG A 101 13.08 3.54 -18.89
CA ARG A 101 11.85 3.60 -19.68
C ARG A 101 10.60 3.50 -18.81
N PHE A 102 10.57 2.55 -17.88
CA PHE A 102 9.48 2.44 -16.90
C PHE A 102 9.32 3.74 -16.10
N ALA A 103 10.40 4.30 -15.56
CA ALA A 103 10.36 5.51 -14.75
C ALA A 103 9.84 6.72 -15.53
N GLN A 104 10.25 6.88 -16.79
CA GLN A 104 9.76 7.95 -17.67
C GLN A 104 8.25 7.82 -17.91
N SER A 105 7.78 6.62 -18.28
CA SER A 105 6.37 6.37 -18.54
C SER A 105 5.52 6.48 -17.27
N TRP A 106 6.03 6.02 -16.12
CA TRP A 106 5.35 6.12 -14.82
C TRP A 106 5.22 7.58 -14.38
N THR A 107 6.31 8.36 -14.49
CA THR A 107 6.31 9.79 -14.18
C THR A 107 5.35 10.56 -15.09
N GLN A 108 5.30 10.23 -16.38
CA GLN A 108 4.34 10.83 -17.31
C GLN A 108 2.89 10.48 -16.94
N GLY A 109 2.62 9.22 -16.57
CA GLY A 109 1.31 8.78 -16.08
C GLY A 109 0.86 9.55 -14.83
N ASN A 110 1.77 9.72 -13.87
CA ASN A 110 1.52 10.55 -12.68
C ASN A 110 1.22 12.00 -13.06
N GLY A 111 1.93 12.56 -14.04
CA GLY A 111 1.64 13.90 -14.55
C GLY A 111 0.19 14.02 -15.05
N PHE A 112 -0.24 13.13 -15.95
CA PHE A 112 -1.61 13.16 -16.46
C PHE A 112 -2.67 12.90 -15.39
N LEU A 113 -2.36 12.04 -14.41
CA LEU A 113 -3.26 11.77 -13.30
C LEU A 113 -3.40 12.98 -12.37
N VAL A 114 -2.31 13.69 -12.08
CA VAL A 114 -2.33 14.94 -11.31
C VAL A 114 -3.07 16.03 -12.09
N ASP A 115 -2.88 16.13 -13.41
CA ASP A 115 -3.65 17.04 -14.26
C ASP A 115 -5.16 16.74 -14.17
N TYR A 116 -5.54 15.46 -14.19
CA TYR A 116 -6.93 15.04 -14.01
C TYR A 116 -7.49 15.45 -12.65
N VAL A 117 -6.75 15.19 -11.56
CA VAL A 117 -7.13 15.63 -10.20
C VAL A 117 -7.37 17.14 -10.17
N ILE A 118 -6.41 17.93 -10.67
CA ILE A 118 -6.53 19.39 -10.68
C ILE A 118 -7.76 19.82 -11.50
N ALA A 119 -7.93 19.28 -12.70
CA ALA A 119 -9.02 19.65 -13.58
C ALA A 119 -10.39 19.35 -12.98
N VAL A 120 -10.58 18.15 -12.43
CA VAL A 120 -11.86 17.74 -11.83
C VAL A 120 -12.17 18.55 -10.55
N THR A 121 -11.18 18.75 -9.68
CA THR A 121 -11.36 19.53 -8.44
C THR A 121 -11.50 21.04 -8.66
N THR A 122 -11.16 21.53 -9.85
CA THR A 122 -11.37 22.94 -10.26
C THR A 122 -12.48 23.10 -11.29
N HIS A 123 -13.27 22.05 -11.54
CA HIS A 123 -14.40 22.04 -12.47
C HIS A 123 -14.06 22.41 -13.93
N GLN A 124 -12.88 22.03 -14.40
CA GLN A 124 -12.41 22.26 -15.77
C GLN A 124 -12.59 21.00 -16.63
N GLN A 125 -13.82 20.75 -17.10
CA GLN A 125 -14.17 19.52 -17.82
C GLN A 125 -13.30 19.24 -19.05
N ASP A 126 -13.05 20.25 -19.89
CA ASP A 126 -12.23 20.08 -21.11
C ASP A 126 -10.81 19.60 -20.78
N LEU A 127 -10.23 20.08 -19.67
CA LEU A 127 -8.91 19.65 -19.20
C LEU A 127 -8.97 18.24 -18.59
N ALA A 128 -10.05 17.91 -17.89
CA ALA A 128 -10.25 16.57 -17.34
C ALA A 128 -10.35 15.54 -18.48
N ASP A 129 -11.10 15.84 -19.54
CA ASP A 129 -11.24 14.98 -20.71
C ASP A 129 -9.90 14.83 -21.47
N ALA A 130 -9.13 15.92 -21.58
CA ALA A 130 -7.79 15.89 -22.19
C ALA A 130 -6.79 15.05 -21.39
N ALA A 131 -6.83 15.15 -20.05
CA ALA A 131 -5.99 14.35 -19.16
C ALA A 131 -6.34 12.86 -19.23
N MET A 132 -7.64 12.51 -19.20
CA MET A 132 -8.08 11.11 -19.37
C MET A 132 -7.77 10.55 -20.75
N THR A 133 -7.88 11.37 -21.80
CA THR A 133 -7.46 10.98 -23.14
C THR A 133 -5.96 10.66 -23.15
N SER A 134 -5.13 11.50 -22.51
CA SER A 134 -3.69 11.26 -22.42
C SER A 134 -3.35 9.99 -21.61
N LEU A 135 -4.05 9.75 -20.50
CA LEU A 135 -3.91 8.50 -19.73
C LEU A 135 -4.20 7.27 -20.58
N ASN A 136 -5.33 7.25 -21.29
CA ASN A 136 -5.77 6.07 -22.04
C ASN A 136 -5.04 5.87 -23.37
N THR A 137 -4.66 6.94 -24.07
CA THR A 137 -4.10 6.85 -25.43
C THR A 137 -2.58 6.96 -25.47
N ARG A 138 -1.94 7.49 -24.43
CA ARG A 138 -0.48 7.66 -24.35
C ARG A 138 0.12 6.83 -23.23
N TYR A 139 -0.31 7.04 -21.99
CA TYR A 139 0.28 6.37 -20.84
C TYR A 139 0.04 4.86 -20.86
N VAL A 140 -1.21 4.41 -20.96
CA VAL A 140 -1.57 2.98 -20.90
C VAL A 140 -0.82 2.16 -21.98
N PRO A 141 -0.84 2.54 -23.28
CA PRO A 141 -0.12 1.76 -24.30
C PRO A 141 1.40 1.75 -24.11
N GLN A 142 1.98 2.91 -23.75
CA GLN A 142 3.43 3.04 -23.56
C GLN A 142 3.91 2.24 -22.34
N MET A 143 3.25 2.41 -21.19
CA MET A 143 3.56 1.65 -19.98
C MET A 143 3.35 0.14 -20.19
N ALA A 144 2.30 -0.26 -20.92
CA ALA A 144 2.09 -1.66 -21.28
C ALA A 144 3.27 -2.21 -22.09
N GLN A 145 3.78 -1.46 -23.07
CA GLN A 145 4.97 -1.84 -23.83
C GLN A 145 6.22 -1.93 -22.96
N ASP A 146 6.44 -0.93 -22.09
CA ASP A 146 7.60 -0.85 -21.21
C ASP A 146 7.64 -1.95 -20.13
N LEU A 147 6.48 -2.46 -19.73
CA LEU A 147 6.37 -3.66 -18.88
C LEU A 147 6.53 -4.95 -19.69
N SER A 148 5.91 -5.04 -20.87
CA SER A 148 5.88 -6.25 -21.68
C SER A 148 7.27 -6.66 -22.18
N SER A 149 8.06 -5.69 -22.64
CA SER A 149 9.39 -5.95 -23.22
C SER A 149 10.37 -6.63 -22.24
N PRO A 150 10.58 -6.13 -21.01
CA PRO A 150 11.50 -6.77 -20.07
C PRO A 150 10.92 -7.97 -19.32
N LEU A 151 9.61 -8.00 -19.03
CA LEU A 151 9.00 -8.99 -18.14
C LEU A 151 8.23 -10.12 -18.86
N ASN A 152 8.11 -10.05 -20.19
CA ASN A 152 7.32 -11.00 -20.98
C ASN A 152 5.84 -11.09 -20.55
N ILE A 153 5.32 -10.02 -19.96
CA ILE A 153 3.87 -9.82 -19.78
C ILE A 153 3.28 -9.58 -21.17
N SER A 154 2.14 -10.17 -21.49
CA SER A 154 1.50 -9.88 -22.78
C SER A 154 1.05 -8.42 -22.83
N THR A 155 1.28 -7.73 -23.96
CA THR A 155 0.86 -6.33 -24.13
C THR A 155 -0.63 -6.16 -23.88
N SER A 156 -1.47 -7.13 -24.27
CA SER A 156 -2.91 -7.09 -24.03
C SER A 156 -3.25 -7.19 -22.53
N SER A 157 -2.59 -8.07 -21.78
CA SER A 157 -2.78 -8.19 -20.33
C SER A 157 -2.32 -6.93 -19.61
N ALA A 158 -1.15 -6.40 -19.98
CA ALA A 158 -0.64 -5.16 -19.39
C ALA A 158 -1.57 -3.97 -19.68
N ASN A 159 -2.05 -3.82 -20.91
CA ASN A 159 -3.05 -2.79 -21.26
C ASN A 159 -4.31 -2.93 -20.41
N LEU A 160 -4.88 -4.13 -20.31
CA LEU A 160 -6.11 -4.36 -19.54
C LEU A 160 -5.94 -3.92 -18.08
N MET A 161 -4.87 -4.38 -17.42
CA MET A 161 -4.63 -4.07 -16.01
C MET A 161 -4.40 -2.57 -15.76
N LEU A 162 -3.68 -1.90 -16.66
CA LEU A 162 -3.42 -0.45 -16.56
C LEU A 162 -4.69 0.36 -16.84
N THR A 163 -5.52 -0.04 -17.82
CA THR A 163 -6.82 0.58 -18.07
C THR A 163 -7.75 0.43 -16.87
N GLU A 164 -7.81 -0.76 -16.26
CA GLU A 164 -8.58 -0.98 -15.04
C GLU A 164 -8.10 -0.09 -13.90
N GLN A 165 -6.78 0.02 -13.68
CA GLN A 165 -6.21 0.90 -12.66
C GLN A 165 -6.62 2.36 -12.91
N VAL A 166 -6.38 2.89 -14.11
CA VAL A 166 -6.76 4.25 -14.51
C VAL A 166 -8.25 4.50 -14.30
N THR A 167 -9.11 3.52 -14.64
CA THR A 167 -10.55 3.62 -14.45
C THR A 167 -10.93 3.71 -12.98
N THR A 168 -10.37 2.85 -12.13
CA THR A 168 -10.64 2.88 -10.68
C THR A 168 -10.12 4.15 -10.01
N PHE A 169 -9.04 4.72 -10.53
CA PHE A 169 -8.52 5.99 -10.03
C PHE A 169 -9.45 7.15 -10.37
N LYS A 170 -9.94 7.16 -11.61
CA LYS A 170 -10.95 8.11 -12.05
C LYS A 170 -12.18 8.11 -11.12
N GLN A 171 -12.68 6.93 -10.76
CA GLN A 171 -13.86 6.75 -9.92
C GLN A 171 -13.72 7.46 -8.56
N PHE A 172 -12.70 7.11 -7.76
CA PHE A 172 -12.55 7.75 -6.45
C PHE A 172 -12.21 9.25 -6.57
N ILE A 173 -11.54 9.69 -7.64
CA ILE A 173 -11.25 11.11 -7.87
C ILE A 173 -12.55 11.89 -8.13
N ASP A 174 -13.43 11.34 -8.96
CA ASP A 174 -14.74 11.92 -9.24
C ASP A 174 -15.61 11.98 -7.98
N ASP A 175 -15.58 10.94 -7.13
CA ASP A 175 -16.35 10.91 -5.89
C ASP A 175 -15.93 11.99 -4.89
N VAL A 176 -14.62 12.29 -4.83
CA VAL A 176 -14.10 13.41 -4.02
C VAL A 176 -14.65 14.73 -4.55
N ALA A 177 -14.60 14.96 -5.86
CA ALA A 177 -15.08 16.21 -6.45
C ALA A 177 -16.61 16.34 -6.42
N ALA A 178 -17.33 15.22 -6.42
CA ALA A 178 -18.77 15.16 -6.20
C ALA A 178 -19.16 15.34 -4.73
N GLY A 179 -18.20 15.30 -3.79
CA GLY A 179 -18.47 15.42 -2.36
C GLY A 179 -19.25 14.23 -1.81
N THR A 180 -18.87 13.00 -2.21
CA THR A 180 -19.57 11.76 -1.84
C THR A 180 -18.68 10.80 -1.03
N PRO A 181 -18.38 11.11 0.25
CA PRO A 181 -17.43 10.32 1.04
C PRO A 181 -17.68 8.82 1.07
N PRO A 182 -18.93 8.31 1.23
CA PRO A 182 -19.17 6.87 1.20
C PRO A 182 -18.77 6.19 -0.11
N ALA A 183 -19.03 6.82 -1.26
CA ALA A 183 -18.62 6.31 -2.57
C ALA A 183 -17.09 6.36 -2.72
N PHE A 184 -16.50 7.52 -2.38
CA PHE A 184 -15.06 7.71 -2.42
C PHE A 184 -14.29 6.61 -1.70
N TYR A 185 -14.65 6.28 -0.45
CA TYR A 185 -13.93 5.22 0.26
C TYR A 185 -14.18 3.84 -0.33
N ALA A 186 -15.41 3.54 -0.80
CA ALA A 186 -15.69 2.25 -1.46
C ALA A 186 -14.83 2.07 -2.72
N ASP A 187 -14.78 3.10 -3.58
CA ASP A 187 -14.03 3.08 -4.83
C ASP A 187 -12.51 3.17 -4.59
N LEU A 188 -12.06 3.86 -3.54
CA LEU A 188 -10.66 3.84 -3.11
C LEU A 188 -10.20 2.45 -2.70
N ARG A 189 -10.99 1.73 -1.89
CA ARG A 189 -10.66 0.34 -1.51
C ARG A 189 -10.60 -0.58 -2.73
N ALA A 190 -11.51 -0.39 -3.69
CA ALA A 190 -11.48 -1.12 -4.97
C ALA A 190 -10.22 -0.79 -5.80
N ALA A 191 -9.85 0.49 -5.90
CA ALA A 191 -8.64 0.95 -6.60
C ALA A 191 -7.36 0.41 -5.93
N TYR A 192 -7.34 0.35 -4.60
CA TYR A 192 -6.25 -0.24 -3.83
C TYR A 192 -6.09 -1.74 -4.11
N ALA A 193 -7.20 -2.49 -4.09
CA ALA A 193 -7.20 -3.92 -4.43
C ALA A 193 -6.71 -4.17 -5.87
N LYS A 194 -7.12 -3.34 -6.83
CA LYS A 194 -6.63 -3.44 -8.22
C LYS A 194 -5.15 -3.11 -8.35
N SER A 195 -4.68 -2.09 -7.62
CA SER A 195 -3.28 -1.67 -7.67
C SER A 195 -2.36 -2.74 -7.05
N THR A 196 -2.71 -3.28 -5.89
CA THR A 196 -1.95 -4.38 -5.26
C THR A 196 -1.92 -5.64 -6.14
N ALA A 197 -3.03 -5.95 -6.84
CA ALA A 197 -3.07 -7.04 -7.81
C ALA A 197 -2.15 -6.79 -9.01
N LEU A 198 -2.09 -5.55 -9.53
CA LEU A 198 -1.13 -5.15 -10.56
C LEU A 198 0.32 -5.37 -10.10
N GLY A 199 0.67 -4.89 -8.90
CA GLY A 199 2.00 -5.11 -8.32
C GLY A 199 2.33 -6.60 -8.17
N GLY A 200 1.36 -7.40 -7.72
CA GLY A 200 1.52 -8.85 -7.60
C GLY A 200 1.78 -9.56 -8.95
N ALA A 201 1.12 -9.14 -10.02
CA ALA A 201 1.33 -9.70 -11.36
C ALA A 201 2.68 -9.28 -11.97
N ILE A 202 3.10 -8.03 -11.75
CA ILE A 202 4.44 -7.56 -12.16
C ILE A 202 5.52 -8.36 -11.42
N ALA A 203 5.36 -8.58 -10.11
CA ALA A 203 6.29 -9.38 -9.33
C ALA A 203 6.32 -10.85 -9.80
N GLU A 204 5.17 -11.44 -10.10
CA GLU A 204 5.09 -12.81 -10.62
C GLU A 204 5.85 -12.97 -11.94
N ALA A 205 5.62 -12.06 -12.90
CA ALA A 205 6.36 -12.04 -14.16
C ALA A 205 7.86 -11.79 -13.96
N THR A 206 8.23 -10.95 -12.99
CA THR A 206 9.62 -10.67 -12.62
C THR A 206 10.32 -11.92 -12.10
N VAL A 207 9.70 -12.65 -11.17
CA VAL A 207 10.25 -13.90 -10.61
C VAL A 207 10.36 -14.96 -11.70
N TRP A 208 9.33 -15.11 -12.54
CA TRP A 208 9.35 -16.06 -13.65
C TRP A 208 10.48 -15.77 -14.65
N LYS A 209 10.71 -14.49 -14.97
CA LYS A 209 11.73 -14.06 -15.94
C LYS A 209 13.15 -14.11 -15.38
N PHE A 210 13.32 -13.85 -14.09
CA PHE A 210 14.62 -13.73 -13.42
C PHE A 210 14.71 -14.63 -12.18
N PRO A 211 14.54 -15.96 -12.32
CA PRO A 211 14.47 -16.89 -11.19
C PRO A 211 15.78 -16.92 -10.36
N ASP A 212 16.94 -16.72 -11.00
CA ASP A 212 18.24 -16.68 -10.32
C ASP A 212 18.38 -15.46 -9.39
N LYS A 213 17.71 -14.35 -9.71
CA LYS A 213 17.71 -13.12 -8.89
C LYS A 213 16.68 -13.20 -7.77
N TYR A 214 15.60 -13.96 -7.99
CA TYR A 214 14.52 -14.11 -7.04
C TYR A 214 14.19 -15.58 -6.77
N PRO A 215 15.08 -16.32 -6.07
CA PRO A 215 14.78 -17.68 -5.65
C PRO A 215 13.45 -17.77 -4.89
N GLY A 216 12.69 -18.83 -5.17
CA GLY A 216 11.38 -19.08 -4.56
C GLY A 216 10.24 -19.04 -5.57
N ASP A 217 9.02 -18.95 -5.06
CA ASP A 217 7.80 -18.92 -5.87
C ASP A 217 6.87 -17.80 -5.40
N ALA A 218 6.69 -16.77 -6.22
CA ALA A 218 5.78 -15.66 -5.93
C ALA A 218 4.30 -16.08 -5.96
N THR A 219 3.97 -17.25 -6.51
CA THR A 219 2.61 -17.77 -6.59
C THR A 219 2.25 -18.73 -5.46
N ALA A 220 3.26 -19.16 -4.68
CA ALA A 220 3.09 -20.02 -3.53
C ALA A 220 2.11 -19.42 -2.53
N ARG A 221 1.37 -20.31 -1.84
CA ARG A 221 0.35 -19.89 -0.87
C ARG A 221 0.94 -18.99 0.22
N GLY A 222 2.15 -19.28 0.72
CA GLY A 222 2.82 -18.44 1.72
C GLY A 222 3.15 -17.05 1.19
N SER A 223 3.75 -16.94 0.00
CA SER A 223 4.04 -15.66 -0.67
C SER A 223 2.78 -14.81 -0.87
N LYS A 224 1.69 -15.43 -1.34
CA LYS A 224 0.40 -14.75 -1.51
C LYS A 224 -0.21 -14.29 -0.19
N ALA A 225 -0.21 -15.16 0.82
CA ALA A 225 -0.75 -14.85 2.14
C ALA A 225 0.01 -13.70 2.81
N ARG A 226 1.34 -13.69 2.73
CA ARG A 226 2.17 -12.58 3.23
C ARG A 226 1.85 -11.27 2.53
N ALA A 227 1.88 -11.25 1.19
CA ALA A 227 1.57 -10.04 0.44
C ALA A 227 0.14 -9.53 0.72
N GLN A 228 -0.82 -10.43 0.94
CA GLN A 228 -2.19 -10.06 1.32
C GLN A 228 -2.26 -9.44 2.72
N LEU A 229 -1.61 -10.03 3.72
CA LEU A 229 -1.56 -9.47 5.08
C LEU A 229 -0.87 -8.11 5.09
N ASP A 230 0.26 -7.98 4.40
CA ASP A 230 1.01 -6.72 4.30
C ASP A 230 0.13 -5.63 3.65
N ALA A 231 -0.59 -5.95 2.57
CA ALA A 231 -1.50 -5.02 1.91
C ALA A 231 -2.67 -4.61 2.82
N LEU A 232 -3.30 -5.55 3.53
CA LEU A 232 -4.39 -5.22 4.45
C LEU A 232 -3.92 -4.34 5.62
N LEU A 233 -2.72 -4.58 6.15
CA LEU A 233 -2.13 -3.73 7.20
C LEU A 233 -1.83 -2.32 6.68
N GLN A 234 -1.31 -2.21 5.47
CA GLN A 234 -1.09 -0.91 4.81
C GLN A 234 -2.41 -0.16 4.60
N GLU A 235 -3.44 -0.84 4.09
CA GLU A 235 -4.77 -0.27 3.90
C GLU A 235 -5.33 0.29 5.21
N HIS A 236 -5.31 -0.54 6.27
CA HIS A 236 -5.78 -0.17 7.61
C HIS A 236 -5.07 1.09 8.12
N ALA A 237 -3.74 1.15 7.99
CA ALA A 237 -2.96 2.31 8.41
C ALA A 237 -3.32 3.60 7.65
N TYR A 238 -3.54 3.51 6.33
CA TYR A 238 -3.99 4.67 5.56
C TYR A 238 -5.40 5.11 5.96
N LEU A 239 -6.35 4.17 6.09
CA LEU A 239 -7.72 4.47 6.50
C LEU A 239 -7.77 5.08 7.90
N LEU A 240 -6.94 4.58 8.83
CA LEU A 240 -6.83 5.12 10.19
C LEU A 240 -6.34 6.58 10.15
N SER A 241 -5.32 6.86 9.35
CA SER A 241 -4.82 8.23 9.19
C SER A 241 -5.85 9.17 8.55
N MET A 242 -6.70 8.66 7.65
CA MET A 242 -7.77 9.45 7.03
C MET A 242 -8.93 9.68 7.98
N ALA A 243 -9.33 8.67 8.76
CA ALA A 243 -10.37 8.77 9.77
C ALA A 243 -9.98 9.75 10.88
N THR A 244 -8.75 9.64 11.41
CA THR A 244 -8.23 10.56 12.42
C THR A 244 -8.09 11.99 11.89
N ASN A 245 -7.65 12.19 10.65
CA ASN A 245 -7.61 13.52 10.04
C ASN A 245 -9.01 14.14 9.86
N ALA A 246 -9.99 13.33 9.41
CA ALA A 246 -11.38 13.79 9.27
C ALA A 246 -12.00 14.13 10.64
N ALA A 247 -11.71 13.33 11.67
CA ALA A 247 -12.13 13.58 13.05
C ALA A 247 -11.53 14.90 13.59
N ALA A 248 -10.21 15.08 13.47
CA ALA A 248 -9.50 16.28 13.94
C ALA A 248 -9.92 17.57 13.22
N SER A 249 -10.36 17.47 11.96
CA SER A 249 -10.87 18.62 11.20
C SER A 249 -12.36 18.90 11.42
N GLY A 250 -13.08 18.04 12.14
CA GLY A 250 -14.54 18.16 12.33
C GLY A 250 -15.37 17.84 11.08
N ALA A 251 -14.78 17.20 10.08
CA ALA A 251 -15.44 16.79 8.83
C ALA A 251 -16.31 15.56 9.07
N THR A 252 -17.49 15.74 9.69
CA THR A 252 -18.30 14.64 10.25
C THR A 252 -18.76 13.59 9.23
N ALA A 253 -19.11 14.00 8.01
CA ALA A 253 -19.52 13.06 6.95
C ALA A 253 -18.34 12.19 6.49
N GLU A 254 -17.19 12.81 6.27
CA GLU A 254 -15.93 12.15 5.94
C GLU A 254 -15.46 11.24 7.08
N ALA A 255 -15.56 11.69 8.34
CA ALA A 255 -15.18 10.91 9.51
C ALA A 255 -16.02 9.63 9.62
N GLY A 256 -17.34 9.72 9.41
CA GLY A 256 -18.23 8.56 9.42
C GLY A 256 -17.90 7.55 8.32
N ALA A 257 -17.67 8.02 7.08
CA ALA A 257 -17.33 7.15 5.95
C ALA A 257 -15.92 6.51 6.10
N ALA A 258 -14.94 7.28 6.56
CA ALA A 258 -13.59 6.80 6.84
C ALA A 258 -13.59 5.74 7.95
N THR A 259 -14.30 5.99 9.04
CA THR A 259 -14.43 5.05 10.17
C THR A 259 -15.11 3.76 9.74
N SER A 260 -16.16 3.83 8.93
CA SER A 260 -16.84 2.64 8.40
C SER A 260 -15.91 1.80 7.53
N SER A 261 -15.06 2.46 6.74
CA SER A 261 -14.11 1.79 5.85
C SER A 261 -12.92 1.20 6.62
N LEU A 262 -12.46 1.89 7.65
CA LEU A 262 -11.46 1.40 8.61
C LEU A 262 -11.95 0.12 9.32
N GLN A 263 -13.18 0.12 9.83
CA GLN A 263 -13.79 -1.06 10.44
C GLN A 263 -13.90 -2.23 9.46
N ALA A 264 -14.23 -1.96 8.19
CA ALA A 264 -14.26 -3.00 7.16
C ALA A 264 -12.85 -3.57 6.88
N SER A 265 -11.81 -2.74 6.87
CA SER A 265 -10.42 -3.20 6.74
C SER A 265 -9.97 -4.05 7.94
N ALA A 266 -10.36 -3.67 9.16
CA ALA A 266 -10.12 -4.47 10.38
C ALA A 266 -10.78 -5.86 10.31
N GLN A 267 -11.99 -5.95 9.74
CA GLN A 267 -12.68 -7.22 9.52
C GLN A 267 -11.94 -8.09 8.49
N ASP A 268 -11.48 -7.50 7.39
CA ASP A 268 -10.71 -8.20 6.37
C ASP A 268 -9.37 -8.73 6.93
N LEU A 269 -8.67 -7.93 7.73
CA LEU A 269 -7.49 -8.36 8.49
C LEU A 269 -7.81 -9.55 9.41
N SER A 270 -8.91 -9.47 10.15
CA SER A 270 -9.34 -10.51 11.07
C SER A 270 -9.71 -11.81 10.36
N HIS A 271 -10.32 -11.72 9.17
CA HIS A 271 -10.59 -12.87 8.30
C HIS A 271 -9.30 -13.50 7.77
N ALA A 272 -8.33 -12.68 7.33
CA ALA A 272 -7.02 -13.17 6.89
C ALA A 272 -6.27 -13.88 8.02
N ILE A 273 -6.26 -13.31 9.22
CA ILE A 273 -5.69 -13.92 10.44
C ILE A 273 -6.41 -15.22 10.79
N THR A 274 -7.75 -15.25 10.72
CA THR A 274 -8.55 -16.47 10.96
C THR A 274 -8.15 -17.60 10.02
N SER A 275 -7.97 -17.29 8.74
CA SER A 275 -7.60 -18.26 7.70
C SER A 275 -6.24 -18.92 7.97
N ILE A 276 -5.30 -18.18 8.58
CA ILE A 276 -3.92 -18.64 8.81
C ILE A 276 -3.75 -19.27 10.20
N PHE A 277 -4.31 -18.64 11.23
CA PHE A 277 -4.05 -18.94 12.64
C PHE A 277 -5.26 -19.51 13.39
N GLY A 278 -6.41 -19.63 12.72
CA GLY A 278 -7.65 -20.16 13.28
C GLY A 278 -8.55 -19.13 13.94
N SER A 279 -9.79 -19.54 14.23
CA SER A 279 -10.88 -18.65 14.70
C SER A 279 -10.56 -17.88 15.97
N ARG A 280 -9.86 -18.50 16.93
CA ARG A 280 -9.48 -17.84 18.18
C ARG A 280 -8.60 -16.61 17.95
N ALA A 281 -7.59 -16.75 17.09
CA ALA A 281 -6.68 -15.65 16.75
C ALA A 281 -7.42 -14.54 15.99
N GLY A 282 -8.31 -14.93 15.06
CA GLY A 282 -9.15 -13.99 14.33
C GLY A 282 -10.07 -13.15 15.20
N THR A 283 -10.80 -13.78 16.14
CA THR A 283 -11.68 -13.06 17.08
C THR A 283 -10.89 -12.10 17.96
N GLN A 284 -9.71 -12.52 18.44
CA GLN A 284 -8.86 -11.65 19.25
C GLN A 284 -8.32 -10.47 18.44
N ALA A 285 -7.90 -10.70 17.19
CA ALA A 285 -7.45 -9.63 16.31
C ALA A 285 -8.55 -8.60 16.05
N ALA A 286 -9.79 -9.05 15.77
CA ALA A 286 -10.93 -8.16 15.56
C ALA A 286 -11.18 -7.23 16.76
N GLN A 287 -11.08 -7.77 17.98
CA GLN A 287 -11.22 -6.98 19.20
C GLN A 287 -10.10 -5.95 19.33
N ILE A 288 -8.83 -6.37 19.15
CA ILE A 288 -7.67 -5.49 19.28
C ILE A 288 -7.75 -4.31 18.29
N TRP A 289 -8.03 -4.59 17.01
CA TRP A 289 -8.13 -3.53 16.00
C TRP A 289 -9.28 -2.57 16.28
N SER A 290 -10.45 -3.08 16.70
CA SER A 290 -11.59 -2.24 17.06
C SER A 290 -11.27 -1.32 18.25
N ASP A 291 -10.55 -1.82 19.26
CA ASP A 291 -10.17 -1.05 20.44
C ASP A 291 -9.11 0.02 20.08
N GLU A 292 -8.15 -0.33 19.22
CA GLU A 292 -7.14 0.59 18.68
C GLU A 292 -7.77 1.72 17.87
N ASP A 293 -8.62 1.38 16.90
CA ASP A 293 -9.30 2.35 16.03
C ASP A 293 -10.12 3.34 16.85
N THR A 294 -10.88 2.84 17.83
CA THR A 294 -11.66 3.67 18.75
C THR A 294 -10.77 4.62 19.53
N SER A 295 -9.63 4.13 20.03
CA SER A 295 -8.70 4.92 20.83
C SER A 295 -8.08 6.05 20.02
N PHE A 296 -7.64 5.78 18.78
CA PHE A 296 -7.04 6.79 17.92
C PHE A 296 -8.06 7.82 17.42
N ILE A 297 -9.28 7.41 17.07
CA ILE A 297 -10.33 8.34 16.66
C ILE A 297 -10.75 9.24 17.83
N ALA A 298 -10.87 8.69 19.04
CA ALA A 298 -11.16 9.46 20.24
C ALA A 298 -10.05 10.47 20.54
N TYR A 299 -8.78 10.05 20.44
CA TYR A 299 -7.62 10.93 20.59
C TYR A 299 -7.62 12.07 19.57
N ALA A 300 -7.92 11.78 18.29
CA ALA A 300 -7.96 12.79 17.25
C ALA A 300 -9.13 13.78 17.39
N SER A 301 -10.19 13.38 18.10
CA SER A 301 -11.40 14.19 18.33
C SER A 301 -11.33 15.04 19.60
N ALA A 302 -10.30 14.88 20.42
CA ALA A 302 -10.11 15.56 21.72
C ALA A 302 -9.50 16.96 21.56
#